data_AF-A0A8T3TMZ2-F1
#
_entry.id   AF-A0A8T3TMZ2-F1
#
_cell.length_a   1.000
_cell.length_b   1.000
_cell.length_c   1.000
_cell.angle_alpha   90.00
_cell.angle_beta   90.00
_cell.angle_gamma   90.00
#
_symmetry.space_group_name_H-M   'P 1'
#
loop_
_entity.id
_entity.type
_entity.pdbx_description
1 polymer ?
#
loop_
_entity_poly.entity_id
_entity_poly.type
_entity_poly.pdbx_seq_one_letter_code
_entity_poly.pdbx_strand_id
1 'polypeptide(L)'
;MTAEGTQAISTEEAIARVVESAERMGVALDEGEAAEWIAAMAAEVTGGDVVLDVGTGVYGHRVTMLDFKPEDLAHFRKVAAIVGFEDRPGVSTALALSGSAAQSKIHEYPADADFFERVHIKAPSREDACAILADVIRDKALSTFRGKTHRLCEVTFGTWQEAGTVGSKPVKKGSPMRWEPAAVQAGSMELLLSDGGTREMTWQEASTDPGWCKLDWVIADEVRGRLANASNVLDPTWEDPEGKIIPLDGYLDPYFQEVYLEAESIPLFSRLVKELTGDAVDGYVDQLEDEVWKYTVKDPNYGKAARRMYNIFRLTGRYHEAAYLRELFDDQVTVMYQVAALVRTLDEATEEGSQFDPEMIVGQTDQLIMSAIKALEGEAESTIVGHLLRLRDSLADRGDQETREVDMEGIRAAAMLAVNDYFHERMTSMPGIKSYLDQIATRQS
;
A
#
# COMPACT_ATOMS: atom_id res chain seq x y z
N MET A 1 -27.81 30.14 -31.19
CA MET A 1 -26.48 29.73 -31.69
C MET A 1 -26.19 28.38 -31.09
N THR A 2 -25.88 27.45 -31.98
CA THR A 2 -25.82 26.00 -31.79
C THR A 2 -24.78 25.59 -30.75
N ALA A 3 -25.19 24.66 -29.89
CA ALA A 3 -24.27 23.86 -29.06
C ALA A 3 -23.33 23.09 -29.99
N GLU A 4 -22.04 23.42 -29.93
CA GLU A 4 -21.00 22.57 -30.50
C GLU A 4 -20.92 21.31 -29.63
N GLY A 5 -21.35 20.20 -30.21
CA GLY A 5 -21.23 18.89 -29.61
C GLY A 5 -19.75 18.51 -29.55
N THR A 6 -19.26 18.24 -28.34
CA THR A 6 -18.07 17.43 -28.14
C THR A 6 -18.33 16.07 -28.81
N GLN A 7 -17.75 15.85 -29.98
CA GLN A 7 -17.75 14.52 -30.60
C GLN A 7 -17.07 13.55 -29.62
N ALA A 8 -17.79 12.49 -29.24
CA ALA A 8 -17.19 11.37 -28.55
C ALA A 8 -16.08 10.81 -29.45
N ILE A 9 -14.83 10.89 -28.98
CA ILE A 9 -13.65 10.39 -29.67
C ILE A 9 -13.86 8.88 -29.88
N SER A 10 -13.56 8.36 -31.08
CA SER A 10 -13.66 6.92 -31.31
C SER A 10 -12.60 6.18 -30.49
N THR A 11 -12.83 4.91 -30.13
CA THR A 11 -11.85 4.09 -29.41
C THR A 11 -10.51 4.03 -30.15
N GLU A 12 -10.53 3.98 -31.48
CA GLU A 12 -9.34 4.00 -32.34
C GLU A 12 -8.58 5.34 -32.23
N GLU A 13 -9.29 6.47 -32.27
CA GLU A 13 -8.67 7.80 -32.12
C GLU A 13 -8.11 8.02 -30.70
N ALA A 14 -8.75 7.46 -29.68
CA ALA A 14 -8.28 7.56 -28.30
C ALA A 14 -7.02 6.71 -28.06
N ILE A 15 -6.95 5.50 -28.63
CA ILE A 15 -5.74 4.67 -28.61
C ILE A 15 -4.59 5.36 -29.36
N ALA A 16 -4.85 5.90 -30.55
CA ALA A 16 -3.82 6.60 -31.32
C ALA A 16 -3.20 7.79 -30.56
N ARG A 17 -3.99 8.53 -29.77
CA ARG A 17 -3.49 9.63 -28.93
C ARG A 17 -2.64 9.15 -27.74
N VAL A 18 -2.98 7.99 -27.17
CA VAL A 18 -2.21 7.35 -26.09
C VAL A 18 -0.84 6.94 -26.64
N VAL A 19 -0.83 6.28 -27.81
CA VAL A 19 0.38 5.89 -28.53
C VAL A 19 1.25 7.09 -28.87
N GLU A 20 0.69 8.12 -29.50
CA GLU A 20 1.43 9.33 -29.87
C GLU A 20 2.04 10.02 -28.63
N SER A 21 1.30 10.06 -27.52
CA SER A 21 1.79 10.64 -26.27
C SER A 21 2.92 9.81 -25.67
N ALA A 22 2.80 8.48 -25.70
CA ALA A 22 3.83 7.55 -25.23
C ALA A 22 5.11 7.66 -26.05
N GLU A 23 5.01 7.63 -27.38
CA GLU A 23 6.16 7.79 -28.30
C GLU A 23 6.90 9.10 -28.07
N ARG A 24 6.18 10.23 -27.92
CA ARG A 24 6.79 11.54 -27.69
C ARG A 24 7.57 11.60 -26.36
N MET A 25 7.13 10.84 -25.35
CA MET A 25 7.76 10.81 -24.04
C MET A 25 8.77 9.67 -23.88
N GLY A 26 8.99 8.85 -24.91
CA GLY A 26 9.85 7.68 -24.84
C GLY A 26 9.31 6.59 -23.91
N VAL A 27 8.00 6.55 -23.67
CA VAL A 27 7.35 5.49 -22.89
C VAL A 27 7.13 4.29 -23.81
N ALA A 28 7.64 3.12 -23.42
CA ALA A 28 7.38 1.88 -24.13
C ALA A 28 5.92 1.45 -23.88
N LEU A 29 5.11 1.37 -24.94
CA LEU A 29 3.72 0.94 -24.90
C LEU A 29 3.53 -0.12 -25.99
N ASP A 30 3.10 -1.32 -25.62
CA ASP A 30 2.65 -2.32 -26.59
C ASP A 30 1.19 -2.03 -26.98
N GLU A 31 0.99 -1.55 -28.21
CA GLU A 31 -0.33 -1.18 -28.71
C GLU A 31 -1.33 -2.35 -28.69
N GLY A 32 -0.86 -3.57 -28.96
CA GLY A 32 -1.67 -4.78 -29.00
C GLY A 32 -2.15 -5.15 -27.60
N GLU A 33 -1.23 -5.23 -26.64
CA GLU A 33 -1.56 -5.53 -25.24
C GLU A 33 -2.44 -4.45 -24.62
N ALA A 34 -2.18 -3.18 -24.91
CA ALA A 34 -3.01 -2.07 -24.44
C ALA A 34 -4.43 -2.14 -25.02
N ALA A 35 -4.58 -2.41 -26.32
CA ALA A 35 -5.89 -2.55 -26.96
C ALA A 35 -6.66 -3.76 -26.42
N GLU A 36 -6.01 -4.90 -26.21
CA GLU A 36 -6.60 -6.10 -25.60
C GLU A 36 -7.07 -5.83 -24.17
N TRP A 37 -6.25 -5.15 -23.36
CA TRP A 37 -6.61 -4.80 -21.99
C TRP A 37 -7.78 -3.80 -21.93
N ILE A 38 -7.79 -2.77 -22.78
CA ILE A 38 -8.91 -1.82 -22.88
C ILE A 38 -10.20 -2.55 -23.28
N ALA A 39 -10.12 -3.46 -24.25
CA ALA A 39 -11.27 -4.24 -24.70
C ALA A 39 -11.79 -5.16 -23.58
N ALA A 40 -10.91 -5.80 -22.81
CA ALA A 40 -11.29 -6.60 -21.65
C ALA A 40 -11.99 -5.74 -20.58
N MET A 41 -11.42 -4.59 -20.22
CA MET A 41 -12.02 -3.66 -19.26
C MET A 41 -13.41 -3.17 -19.69
N ALA A 42 -13.59 -2.86 -20.99
CA ALA A 42 -14.86 -2.41 -21.54
C ALA A 42 -15.92 -3.52 -21.61
N ALA A 43 -15.53 -4.76 -21.93
CA ALA A 43 -16.44 -5.91 -21.99
C ALA A 43 -16.94 -6.30 -20.59
N GLU A 44 -16.05 -6.21 -19.59
CA GLU A 44 -16.34 -6.58 -18.21
C GLU A 44 -17.43 -5.74 -17.56
N VAL A 45 -17.71 -4.51 -18.04
CA VAL A 45 -18.80 -3.63 -17.55
C VAL A 45 -20.17 -4.34 -17.52
N THR A 46 -20.34 -5.40 -18.31
CA THR A 46 -21.59 -6.17 -18.42
C THR A 46 -21.71 -7.39 -17.48
N GLY A 47 -20.65 -7.76 -16.75
CA GLY A 47 -20.61 -8.88 -15.80
C GLY A 47 -20.97 -8.51 -14.34
N GLY A 48 -20.97 -9.51 -13.45
CA GLY A 48 -21.07 -9.28 -11.99
C GLY A 48 -19.76 -8.71 -11.42
N ASP A 49 -19.83 -8.01 -10.28
CA ASP A 49 -18.69 -7.23 -9.77
C ASP A 49 -17.54 -8.09 -9.22
N VAL A 50 -17.80 -9.33 -8.81
CA VAL A 50 -16.83 -10.22 -8.16
C VAL A 50 -16.57 -11.45 -9.02
N VAL A 51 -15.30 -11.75 -9.26
CA VAL A 51 -14.83 -12.88 -10.08
C VAL A 51 -14.01 -13.83 -9.21
N LEU A 52 -14.27 -15.13 -9.34
CA LEU A 52 -13.50 -16.23 -8.73
C LEU A 52 -12.69 -16.95 -9.81
N ASP A 53 -11.38 -17.02 -9.64
CA ASP A 53 -10.55 -17.92 -10.41
C ASP A 53 -10.58 -19.32 -9.76
N VAL A 54 -11.31 -20.23 -10.39
CA VAL A 54 -11.49 -21.61 -9.91
C VAL A 54 -10.17 -22.40 -9.88
N GLY A 55 -9.20 -22.05 -10.73
CA GLY A 55 -7.92 -22.76 -10.82
C GLY A 55 -7.00 -22.45 -9.64
N THR A 56 -7.03 -21.21 -9.15
CA THR A 56 -6.14 -20.72 -8.09
C THR A 56 -6.84 -20.55 -6.74
N GLY A 57 -8.16 -20.44 -6.74
CA GLY A 57 -9.00 -20.19 -5.56
C GLY A 57 -9.06 -18.72 -5.14
N VAL A 58 -8.39 -17.81 -5.87
CA VAL A 58 -8.43 -16.38 -5.55
C VAL A 58 -9.67 -15.72 -6.13
N TYR A 59 -10.14 -14.66 -5.48
CA TYR A 59 -11.29 -13.90 -5.96
C TYR A 59 -11.16 -12.41 -5.63
N GLY A 60 -11.90 -11.57 -6.32
CA GLY A 60 -11.86 -10.14 -6.09
C GLY A 60 -12.74 -9.37 -7.05
N HIS A 61 -12.68 -8.05 -6.98
CA HIS A 61 -13.38 -7.20 -7.94
C HIS A 61 -12.88 -7.46 -9.35
N ARG A 62 -13.77 -7.55 -10.35
CA ARG A 62 -13.44 -7.92 -11.75
C ARG A 62 -12.27 -7.14 -12.34
N VAL A 63 -12.25 -5.83 -12.13
CA VAL A 63 -11.20 -4.92 -12.64
C VAL A 63 -9.86 -5.22 -11.98
N THR A 64 -9.86 -5.57 -10.69
CA THR A 64 -8.63 -5.93 -9.97
C THR A 64 -8.12 -7.30 -10.42
N MET A 65 -9.02 -8.25 -10.65
CA MET A 65 -8.66 -9.58 -11.16
C MET A 65 -8.03 -9.52 -12.56
N LEU A 66 -8.39 -8.53 -13.39
CA LEU A 66 -7.74 -8.27 -14.67
C LEU A 66 -6.28 -7.80 -14.52
N ASP A 67 -5.89 -7.19 -13.41
CA ASP A 67 -4.54 -6.68 -13.15
C ASP A 67 -3.68 -7.63 -12.30
N PHE A 68 -4.21 -8.82 -11.99
CA PHE A 68 -3.53 -9.84 -11.20
C PHE A 68 -2.97 -10.97 -12.06
N LYS A 69 -1.74 -11.40 -11.76
CA LYS A 69 -1.06 -12.57 -12.31
C LYS A 69 -0.84 -13.58 -11.18
N PRO A 70 -1.21 -14.86 -11.36
CA PRO A 70 -1.10 -15.86 -10.29
C PRO A 70 0.32 -16.39 -10.07
N GLU A 71 1.31 -15.96 -10.85
CA GLU A 71 2.69 -16.48 -10.83
C GLU A 71 3.33 -16.39 -9.43
N ASP A 72 3.07 -15.29 -8.73
CA ASP A 72 3.61 -15.03 -7.39
C ASP A 72 2.69 -15.46 -6.24
N LEU A 73 1.54 -16.06 -6.54
CA LEU A 73 0.55 -16.43 -5.54
C LEU A 73 1.13 -17.41 -4.49
N ALA A 74 1.98 -18.35 -4.92
CA ALA A 74 2.63 -19.28 -4.00
C ALA A 74 3.59 -18.59 -3.03
N HIS A 75 4.25 -17.51 -3.46
CA HIS A 75 5.08 -16.68 -2.59
C HIS A 75 4.19 -15.90 -1.61
N PHE A 76 3.15 -15.21 -2.12
CA PHE A 76 2.24 -14.45 -1.27
C PHE A 76 1.53 -15.30 -0.22
N ARG A 77 1.14 -16.54 -0.53
CA ARG A 77 0.57 -17.47 0.45
C ARG A 77 1.56 -17.87 1.56
N LYS A 78 2.86 -17.93 1.27
CA LYS A 78 3.88 -18.14 2.32
C LYS A 78 3.99 -16.94 3.25
N VAL A 79 3.90 -15.73 2.70
CA VAL A 79 3.89 -14.48 3.49
C VAL A 79 2.59 -14.36 4.29
N ALA A 80 1.45 -14.73 3.69
CA ALA A 80 0.13 -14.78 4.33
C ALA A 80 0.14 -15.62 5.62
N ALA A 81 0.89 -16.72 5.66
CA ALA A 81 1.03 -17.54 6.87
C ALA A 81 1.71 -16.81 8.04
N ILE A 82 2.46 -15.74 7.76
CA ILE A 82 3.07 -14.87 8.77
C ILE A 82 2.07 -13.76 9.12
N VAL A 83 1.63 -13.00 8.12
CA VAL A 83 0.92 -11.73 8.35
C VAL A 83 -0.58 -11.87 8.60
N GLY A 84 -1.19 -12.95 8.09
CA GLY A 84 -2.63 -13.18 8.11
C GLY A 84 -3.14 -13.69 9.45
N PHE A 85 -4.38 -13.39 9.79
CA PHE A 85 -5.04 -13.85 11.00
C PHE A 85 -5.78 -15.18 10.77
N GLU A 86 -6.00 -15.92 11.86
CA GLU A 86 -6.73 -17.19 11.82
C GLU A 86 -8.12 -17.03 12.43
N ASP A 87 -9.09 -17.72 11.83
CA ASP A 87 -10.41 -17.94 12.40
C ASP A 87 -10.31 -18.54 13.81
N ARG A 88 -11.09 -18.02 14.75
CA ARG A 88 -11.22 -18.55 16.12
C ARG A 88 -12.66 -18.36 16.61
N PRO A 89 -13.10 -19.00 17.70
CA PRO A 89 -14.47 -18.82 18.18
C PRO A 89 -14.83 -17.34 18.36
N GLY A 90 -15.85 -16.87 17.63
CA GLY A 90 -16.29 -15.48 17.63
C GLY A 90 -15.51 -14.52 16.71
N VAL A 91 -14.49 -14.99 15.98
CA VAL A 91 -13.71 -14.18 15.03
C VAL A 91 -13.57 -14.93 13.71
N SER A 92 -13.92 -14.28 12.61
CA SER A 92 -13.72 -14.80 11.25
C SER A 92 -12.92 -13.81 10.43
N THR A 93 -12.03 -14.29 9.55
CA THR A 93 -11.17 -13.43 8.76
C THR A 93 -11.24 -13.71 7.26
N ALA A 94 -10.89 -12.70 6.46
CA ALA A 94 -10.75 -12.81 5.02
C ALA A 94 -9.54 -11.99 4.57
N LEU A 95 -8.44 -12.69 4.31
CA LEU A 95 -7.18 -12.09 3.89
C LEU A 95 -7.13 -11.88 2.37
N ALA A 96 -6.69 -10.70 1.97
CA ALA A 96 -6.47 -10.30 0.59
C ALA A 96 -5.10 -9.66 0.41
N LEU A 97 -4.58 -9.77 -0.82
CA LEU A 97 -3.57 -8.84 -1.30
C LEU A 97 -4.23 -7.50 -1.58
N SER A 98 -3.49 -6.42 -1.35
CA SER A 98 -3.94 -5.06 -1.61
C SER A 98 -2.82 -4.23 -2.24
N GLY A 99 -3.15 -2.99 -2.62
CA GLY A 99 -2.17 -2.04 -3.15
C GLY A 99 -1.37 -2.60 -4.32
N SER A 100 -0.04 -2.43 -4.26
CA SER A 100 0.84 -2.86 -5.35
C SER A 100 0.95 -4.38 -5.51
N ALA A 101 0.76 -5.14 -4.43
CA ALA A 101 0.79 -6.60 -4.46
C ALA A 101 -0.41 -7.22 -5.20
N ALA A 102 -1.56 -6.52 -5.20
CA ALA A 102 -2.74 -6.92 -5.96
C ALA A 102 -2.72 -6.50 -7.45
N GLN A 103 -1.74 -5.67 -7.86
CA GLN A 103 -1.67 -5.04 -9.19
C GLN A 103 -0.42 -5.49 -9.97
N SER A 104 -0.08 -6.77 -9.87
CA SER A 104 1.13 -7.39 -10.46
C SER A 104 1.34 -7.19 -11.97
N LYS A 105 0.31 -6.83 -12.74
CA LYS A 105 0.46 -6.53 -14.18
C LYS A 105 1.09 -5.17 -14.47
N ILE A 106 1.01 -4.23 -13.53
CA ILE A 106 1.53 -2.86 -13.67
C ILE A 106 2.66 -2.58 -12.66
N HIS A 107 2.94 -3.55 -11.82
CA HIS A 107 3.97 -3.53 -10.80
C HIS A 107 4.68 -4.87 -10.85
N GLU A 108 5.49 -5.07 -11.90
CA GLU A 108 6.30 -6.28 -12.07
C GLU A 108 7.18 -6.56 -10.84
N TYR A 109 7.55 -5.51 -10.12
CA TYR A 109 8.36 -5.57 -8.91
C TYR A 109 7.70 -4.75 -7.78
N PRO A 110 6.78 -5.34 -7.00
CA PRO A 110 6.24 -4.65 -5.83
C PRO A 110 7.36 -4.42 -4.81
N ALA A 111 7.43 -3.19 -4.27
CA ALA A 111 8.40 -2.83 -3.24
C ALA A 111 8.06 -3.47 -1.89
N ASP A 112 6.76 -3.64 -1.64
CA ASP A 112 6.18 -4.12 -0.39
C ASP A 112 5.14 -5.22 -0.68
N ALA A 113 4.99 -6.16 0.24
CA ALA A 113 3.93 -7.16 0.24
C ALA A 113 2.77 -6.63 1.09
N ASP A 114 1.86 -5.88 0.45
CA ASP A 114 0.70 -5.29 1.11
C ASP A 114 -0.49 -6.26 1.16
N PHE A 115 -1.00 -6.43 2.37
CA PHE A 115 -2.20 -7.20 2.66
C PHE A 115 -3.27 -6.31 3.27
N PHE A 116 -4.50 -6.76 3.07
CA PHE A 116 -5.69 -6.23 3.71
C PHE A 116 -6.47 -7.42 4.27
N GLU A 117 -6.99 -7.28 5.48
CA GLU A 117 -7.73 -8.37 6.11
C GLU A 117 -8.99 -7.87 6.80
N ARG A 118 -10.13 -8.43 6.38
CA ARG A 118 -11.37 -8.24 7.11
C ARG A 118 -11.33 -9.08 8.37
N VAL A 119 -11.52 -8.46 9.52
CA VAL A 119 -11.56 -9.14 10.83
C VAL A 119 -12.94 -8.93 11.42
N HIS A 120 -13.78 -9.96 11.34
CA HIS A 120 -15.17 -9.87 11.77
C HIS A 120 -15.38 -10.56 13.12
N ILE A 121 -15.91 -9.81 14.08
CA ILE A 121 -16.04 -10.23 15.48
C ILE A 121 -17.52 -10.32 15.85
N LYS A 122 -17.92 -11.44 16.45
CA LYS A 122 -19.22 -11.60 17.09
C LYS A 122 -19.05 -11.51 18.59
N ALA A 123 -19.67 -10.52 19.21
CA ALA A 123 -19.55 -10.29 20.64
C ALA A 123 -20.84 -9.68 21.24
N PRO A 124 -21.07 -9.81 22.56
CA PRO A 124 -22.28 -9.28 23.21
C PRO A 124 -22.34 -7.75 23.22
N SER A 125 -21.19 -7.08 23.21
CA SER A 125 -21.06 -5.63 23.28
C SER A 125 -19.89 -5.14 22.43
N ARG A 126 -19.88 -3.83 22.11
CA ARG A 126 -18.76 -3.20 21.40
C ARG A 126 -17.49 -3.29 22.23
N GLU A 127 -17.62 -3.11 23.54
CA GLU A 127 -16.51 -3.20 24.49
C GLU A 127 -15.87 -4.59 24.47
N ASP A 128 -16.68 -5.65 24.44
CA ASP A 128 -16.19 -7.02 24.31
C ASP A 128 -15.54 -7.25 22.93
N ALA A 129 -16.11 -6.70 21.86
CA ALA A 129 -15.53 -6.81 20.52
C ALA A 129 -14.16 -6.12 20.42
N CYS A 130 -14.04 -4.91 20.99
CA CYS A 130 -12.79 -4.17 21.11
C CYS A 130 -11.73 -4.94 21.92
N ALA A 131 -12.13 -5.57 23.03
CA ALA A 131 -11.23 -6.40 23.83
C ALA A 131 -10.76 -7.63 23.05
N ILE A 132 -11.67 -8.33 22.34
CA ILE A 132 -11.32 -9.46 21.46
C ILE A 132 -10.36 -9.01 20.36
N LEU A 133 -10.62 -7.87 19.72
CA LEU A 133 -9.72 -7.32 18.68
C LEU A 133 -8.32 -7.05 19.25
N ALA A 134 -8.24 -6.45 20.44
CA ALA A 134 -6.99 -6.15 21.12
C ALA A 134 -6.18 -7.43 21.40
N ASP A 135 -6.84 -8.49 21.88
CA ASP A 135 -6.23 -9.78 22.14
C ASP A 135 -5.76 -10.44 20.83
N VAL A 136 -6.60 -10.44 19.81
CA VAL A 136 -6.31 -11.02 18.49
C VAL A 136 -5.07 -10.38 17.86
N ILE A 137 -5.00 -9.04 17.84
CA ILE A 137 -3.87 -8.27 17.31
C ILE A 137 -2.60 -8.55 18.11
N ARG A 138 -2.69 -8.52 19.45
CA ARG A 138 -1.51 -8.74 20.30
C ARG A 138 -0.99 -10.17 20.19
N ASP A 139 -1.87 -11.17 20.16
CA ASP A 139 -1.51 -12.58 19.94
C ASP A 139 -0.77 -12.75 18.61
N LYS A 140 -1.27 -12.14 17.53
CA LYS A 140 -0.62 -12.17 16.21
C LYS A 140 0.76 -11.51 16.26
N ALA A 141 0.85 -10.31 16.82
CA ALA A 141 2.10 -9.58 16.95
C ALA A 141 3.15 -10.36 17.76
N LEU A 142 2.75 -10.99 18.87
CA LEU A 142 3.67 -11.76 19.71
C LEU A 142 4.06 -13.12 19.11
N SER A 143 3.13 -13.81 18.46
CA SER A 143 3.42 -15.09 17.78
C SER A 143 4.31 -14.94 16.55
N THR A 144 4.32 -13.74 15.94
CA THR A 144 5.14 -13.40 14.77
C THR A 144 6.16 -12.31 15.09
N PHE A 145 6.49 -12.15 16.37
CA PHE A 145 7.40 -11.12 16.86
C PHE A 145 8.76 -11.21 16.17
N ARG A 146 9.27 -12.44 16.04
CA ARG A 146 10.52 -12.77 15.34
C ARG A 146 10.52 -14.24 14.94
N GLY A 147 10.97 -14.51 13.72
CA GLY A 147 11.24 -15.85 13.20
C GLY A 147 12.48 -15.86 12.30
N LYS A 148 12.77 -17.02 11.70
CA LYS A 148 13.92 -17.17 10.78
C LYS A 148 13.82 -16.25 9.56
N THR A 149 12.59 -16.00 9.10
CA THR A 149 12.30 -15.30 7.84
C THR A 149 11.51 -14.02 8.04
N HIS A 150 11.25 -13.58 9.28
CA HIS A 150 10.46 -12.38 9.54
C HIS A 150 10.76 -11.75 10.89
N ARG A 151 10.45 -10.46 11.00
CA ARG A 151 10.50 -9.69 12.25
C ARG A 151 9.39 -8.66 12.25
N LEU A 152 8.66 -8.54 13.36
CA LEU A 152 7.69 -7.48 13.55
C LEU A 152 8.41 -6.13 13.72
N CYS A 153 7.94 -5.10 13.02
CA CYS A 153 8.49 -3.74 13.06
C CYS A 153 7.60 -2.79 13.85
N GLU A 154 6.29 -2.80 13.62
CA GLU A 154 5.36 -1.86 14.23
C GLU A 154 3.95 -2.45 14.27
N VAL A 155 3.18 -2.07 15.29
CA VAL A 155 1.73 -2.27 15.32
C VAL A 155 1.05 -0.92 15.49
N THR A 156 0.15 -0.56 14.60
CA THR A 156 -0.76 0.57 14.78
C THR A 156 -2.07 0.07 15.37
N PHE A 157 -2.40 0.52 16.58
CA PHE A 157 -3.62 0.11 17.30
C PHE A 157 -3.97 1.13 18.40
N GLY A 158 -5.16 1.70 18.35
CA GLY A 158 -5.64 2.71 19.28
C GLY A 158 -5.54 4.14 18.75
N THR A 159 -6.29 5.06 19.36
CA THR A 159 -6.30 6.50 19.01
C THR A 159 -5.90 7.37 20.19
N TRP A 160 -4.96 8.30 19.99
CA TRP A 160 -4.52 9.25 21.02
C TRP A 160 -5.65 10.19 21.47
N GLN A 161 -6.01 10.15 22.75
CA GLN A 161 -7.06 11.00 23.31
C GLN A 161 -6.54 12.40 23.75
N GLU A 162 -5.22 12.53 23.85
CA GLU A 162 -4.49 13.76 24.16
C GLU A 162 -3.16 13.82 23.40
N ALA A 163 -2.58 15.02 23.28
CA ALA A 163 -1.30 15.22 22.61
C ALA A 163 -0.13 15.06 23.60
N GLY A 164 1.04 14.70 23.10
CA GLY A 164 2.25 14.53 23.91
C GLY A 164 3.43 14.06 23.07
N THR A 165 4.37 13.37 23.70
CA THR A 165 5.55 12.79 23.05
C THR A 165 5.76 11.37 23.53
N VAL A 166 5.98 10.43 22.60
CA VAL A 166 6.40 9.05 22.89
C VAL A 166 7.85 8.90 22.44
N GLY A 167 8.76 8.64 23.38
CA GLY A 167 10.20 8.69 23.11
C GLY A 167 10.61 10.09 22.60
N SER A 168 11.05 10.19 21.35
CA SER A 168 11.39 11.45 20.68
C SER A 168 10.29 11.94 19.71
N LYS A 169 9.20 11.18 19.53
CA LYS A 169 8.20 11.42 18.48
C LYS A 169 6.99 12.17 19.06
N PRO A 170 6.66 13.38 18.56
CA PRO A 170 5.46 14.08 18.97
C PRO A 170 4.20 13.38 18.43
N VAL A 171 3.16 13.28 19.27
CA VAL A 171 1.87 12.70 18.93
C VAL A 171 0.75 13.71 19.11
N LYS A 172 -0.28 13.62 18.27
CA LYS A 172 -1.43 14.56 18.27
C LYS A 172 -2.67 13.83 18.75
N LYS A 173 -3.56 14.56 19.42
CA LYS A 173 -4.91 14.05 19.69
C LYS A 173 -5.60 13.66 18.38
N GLY A 174 -6.21 12.48 18.36
CA GLY A 174 -6.91 11.90 17.21
C GLY A 174 -6.00 11.17 16.22
N SER A 175 -4.67 11.18 16.39
CA SER A 175 -3.79 10.37 15.54
C SER A 175 -3.72 8.92 16.04
N PRO A 176 -3.48 7.94 15.15
CA PRO A 176 -3.28 6.55 15.55
C PRO A 176 -2.08 6.39 16.50
N MET A 177 -2.19 5.43 17.41
CA MET A 177 -1.12 4.99 18.30
C MET A 177 -0.25 3.96 17.58
N ARG A 178 1.07 4.17 17.61
CA ARG A 178 2.07 3.26 17.04
C ARG A 178 2.86 2.61 18.16
N TRP A 179 2.92 1.29 18.13
CA TRP A 179 3.56 0.46 19.14
C TRP A 179 4.79 -0.18 18.51
N GLU A 180 5.96 0.11 19.07
CA GLU A 180 7.15 -0.66 18.80
C GLU A 180 7.00 -2.08 19.39
N PRO A 181 7.69 -3.10 18.86
CA PRO A 181 7.50 -4.49 19.28
C PRO A 181 7.69 -4.67 20.79
N ALA A 182 8.67 -3.99 21.38
CA ALA A 182 8.92 -4.03 22.82
C ALA A 182 7.73 -3.49 23.65
N ALA A 183 7.06 -2.43 23.16
CA ALA A 183 5.87 -1.87 23.81
C ALA A 183 4.66 -2.81 23.69
N VAL A 184 4.49 -3.51 22.55
CA VAL A 184 3.46 -4.56 22.39
C VAL A 184 3.69 -5.70 23.39
N GLN A 185 4.95 -6.12 23.56
CA GLN A 185 5.32 -7.14 24.53
C GLN A 185 5.06 -6.70 25.97
N ALA A 186 5.46 -5.47 26.33
CA ALA A 186 5.19 -4.90 27.65
C ALA A 186 3.68 -4.71 27.90
N GLY A 187 2.91 -4.41 26.86
CA GLY A 187 1.49 -4.06 26.96
C GLY A 187 1.26 -2.63 27.44
N SER A 188 2.30 -1.78 27.42
CA SER A 188 2.21 -0.36 27.73
C SER A 188 3.33 0.43 27.05
N MET A 189 3.11 1.74 26.94
CA MET A 189 4.12 2.71 26.50
C MET A 189 4.01 3.99 27.34
N GLU A 190 5.09 4.77 27.38
CA GLU A 190 5.15 6.03 28.12
C GLU A 190 4.79 7.22 27.23
N LEU A 191 3.84 8.05 27.68
CA LEU A 191 3.49 9.34 27.07
C LEU A 191 3.96 10.49 27.96
N LEU A 192 4.83 11.34 27.42
CA LEU A 192 5.20 12.60 28.03
C LEU A 192 4.20 13.69 27.62
N LEU A 193 3.53 14.28 28.60
CA LEU A 193 2.56 15.35 28.42
C LEU A 193 3.24 16.71 28.29
N SER A 194 2.52 17.68 27.73
CA SER A 194 3.03 19.05 27.52
C SER A 194 3.38 19.80 28.80
N ASP A 195 2.84 19.38 29.95
CA ASP A 195 3.13 19.96 31.26
C ASP A 195 4.36 19.31 31.96
N GLY A 196 5.02 18.36 31.28
CA GLY A 196 6.14 17.59 31.80
C GLY A 196 5.74 16.38 32.66
N GLY A 197 4.44 16.13 32.82
CA GLY A 197 3.93 14.91 33.44
C GLY A 197 4.11 13.70 32.53
N THR A 198 4.29 12.53 33.15
CA THR A 198 4.36 11.26 32.44
C THR A 198 3.10 10.44 32.70
N ARG A 199 2.53 9.86 31.64
CA ARG A 199 1.38 8.96 31.70
C ARG A 199 1.74 7.61 31.07
N GLU A 200 1.46 6.52 31.78
CA GLU A 200 1.50 5.19 31.19
C GLU A 200 0.23 4.97 30.34
N MET A 201 0.40 4.64 29.07
CA MET A 201 -0.67 4.25 28.16
C MET A 201 -0.66 2.73 28.01
N THR A 202 -1.73 2.06 28.42
CA THR A 202 -1.81 0.59 28.37
C THR A 202 -2.48 0.09 27.09
N TRP A 203 -2.17 -1.13 26.68
CA TRP A 203 -2.80 -1.79 25.54
C TRP A 203 -4.32 -1.89 25.69
N GLN A 204 -4.79 -2.11 26.92
CA GLN A 204 -6.22 -2.18 27.23
C GLN A 204 -6.89 -0.81 27.08
N GLU A 205 -6.24 0.28 27.50
CA GLU A 205 -6.77 1.63 27.28
C GLU A 205 -6.88 1.95 25.79
N ALA A 206 -5.88 1.58 25.00
CA ALA A 206 -5.89 1.77 23.54
C ALA A 206 -7.03 1.01 22.85
N SER A 207 -7.43 -0.15 23.37
CA SER A 207 -8.53 -0.94 22.79
C SER A 207 -9.90 -0.26 22.79
N THR A 208 -10.12 0.72 23.66
CA THR A 208 -11.42 1.40 23.80
C THR A 208 -11.83 2.15 22.54
N ASP A 209 -10.83 2.67 21.82
CA ASP A 209 -10.95 3.37 20.55
C ASP A 209 -9.86 2.86 19.60
N PRO A 210 -10.06 1.68 18.98
CA PRO A 210 -9.01 0.96 18.26
C PRO A 210 -8.51 1.72 17.02
N GLY A 211 -9.36 2.57 16.42
CA GLY A 211 -9.01 3.36 15.24
C GLY A 211 -8.41 2.52 14.10
N TRP A 212 -7.51 3.14 13.34
CA TRP A 212 -6.80 2.49 12.23
C TRP A 212 -5.90 1.35 12.74
N CYS A 213 -6.12 0.14 12.25
CA CYS A 213 -5.41 -1.06 12.68
C CYS A 213 -4.46 -1.56 11.58
N LYS A 214 -3.17 -1.73 11.91
CA LYS A 214 -2.15 -2.20 10.96
C LYS A 214 -0.99 -2.90 11.65
N LEU A 215 -0.44 -3.93 11.03
CA LEU A 215 0.81 -4.56 11.46
C LEU A 215 1.83 -4.53 10.32
N ASP A 216 3.09 -4.29 10.67
CA ASP A 216 4.20 -4.20 9.72
C ASP A 216 5.33 -5.14 10.12
N TRP A 217 5.90 -5.86 9.14
CA TRP A 217 7.03 -6.76 9.30
C TRP A 217 8.10 -6.48 8.23
N VAL A 218 9.34 -6.81 8.56
CA VAL A 218 10.34 -7.17 7.54
C VAL A 218 10.27 -8.68 7.34
N ILE A 219 10.25 -9.13 6.08
CA ILE A 219 10.28 -10.54 5.68
C ILE A 219 11.48 -10.82 4.77
N ALA A 220 12.01 -12.03 4.85
CA ALA A 220 13.02 -12.55 3.93
C ALA A 220 12.35 -13.35 2.81
N ASP A 221 12.52 -12.89 1.57
CA ASP A 221 12.23 -13.65 0.37
C ASP A 221 13.46 -14.49 0.00
N GLU A 222 13.56 -15.68 0.58
CA GLU A 222 14.67 -16.62 0.35
C GLU A 222 14.80 -17.03 -1.13
N VAL A 223 13.71 -16.99 -1.91
CA VAL A 223 13.73 -17.37 -3.33
C VAL A 223 14.42 -16.29 -4.16
N ARG A 224 14.11 -15.03 -3.88
CA ARG A 224 14.70 -13.88 -4.58
C ARG A 224 15.96 -13.35 -3.92
N GLY A 225 16.33 -13.88 -2.75
CA GLY A 225 17.52 -13.48 -2.00
C GLY A 225 17.47 -12.03 -1.52
N ARG A 226 16.28 -11.55 -1.11
CA ARG A 226 16.06 -10.14 -0.73
C ARG A 226 15.14 -10.03 0.49
N LEU A 227 15.24 -8.90 1.18
CA LEU A 227 14.26 -8.47 2.18
C LEU A 227 13.15 -7.65 1.53
N ALA A 228 11.95 -7.73 2.10
CA ALA A 228 10.82 -6.89 1.73
C ALA A 228 10.05 -6.48 2.98
N ASN A 229 9.33 -5.36 2.92
CA ASN A 229 8.31 -5.09 3.93
C ASN A 229 7.08 -5.93 3.61
N ALA A 230 6.41 -6.41 4.65
CA ALA A 230 5.07 -6.95 4.54
C ALA A 230 4.18 -6.17 5.51
N SER A 231 2.99 -5.81 5.06
CA SER A 231 2.04 -5.06 5.87
C SER A 231 0.67 -5.73 5.83
N ASN A 232 -0.08 -5.68 6.93
CA ASN A 232 -1.47 -6.12 6.97
C ASN A 232 -2.33 -5.03 7.61
N VAL A 233 -3.15 -4.37 6.79
CA VAL A 233 -4.17 -3.40 7.22
C VAL A 233 -5.44 -4.16 7.56
N LEU A 234 -6.01 -3.89 8.74
CA LEU A 234 -7.21 -4.59 9.19
C LEU A 234 -8.44 -3.72 9.00
N ASP A 235 -9.53 -4.33 8.56
CA ASP A 235 -10.89 -3.77 8.50
C ASP A 235 -11.76 -4.48 9.55
N PRO A 236 -11.70 -4.02 10.82
CA PRO A 236 -12.35 -4.69 11.92
C PRO A 236 -13.84 -4.35 11.98
N THR A 237 -14.69 -5.37 11.99
CA THR A 237 -16.15 -5.22 12.14
C THR A 237 -16.67 -6.01 13.33
N TRP A 238 -17.73 -5.51 13.95
CA TRP A 238 -18.46 -6.17 15.02
C TRP A 238 -19.91 -6.46 14.61
N GLU A 239 -20.37 -7.69 14.83
CA GLU A 239 -21.78 -8.07 14.75
C GLU A 239 -22.40 -8.03 16.16
N ASP A 240 -23.39 -7.16 16.36
CA ASP A 240 -24.14 -7.08 17.61
C ASP A 240 -25.10 -8.28 17.79
N PRO A 241 -25.68 -8.49 18.99
CA PRO A 241 -26.63 -9.58 19.23
C PRO A 241 -27.87 -9.58 18.33
N GLU A 242 -28.21 -8.44 17.74
CA GLU A 242 -29.30 -8.25 16.79
C GLU A 242 -28.90 -8.58 15.34
N GLY A 243 -27.62 -8.85 15.09
CA GLY A 243 -27.07 -9.21 13.77
C GLY A 243 -26.63 -8.03 12.92
N LYS A 244 -26.60 -6.81 13.46
CA LYS A 244 -26.13 -5.60 12.76
C LYS A 244 -24.61 -5.58 12.75
N ILE A 245 -24.04 -5.25 11.59
CA ILE A 245 -22.59 -5.16 11.40
C ILE A 245 -22.15 -3.69 11.52
N ILE A 246 -21.12 -3.45 12.33
CA ILE A 246 -20.62 -2.12 12.69
C ILE A 246 -19.10 -2.12 12.58
N PRO A 247 -18.49 -1.25 11.75
CA PRO A 247 -17.04 -1.05 11.74
C PRO A 247 -16.54 -0.51 13.08
N LEU A 248 -15.46 -1.09 13.61
CA LEU A 248 -14.92 -0.71 14.92
C LEU A 248 -14.08 0.57 14.86
N ASP A 249 -13.55 0.91 13.69
CA ASP A 249 -12.82 2.14 13.37
C ASP A 249 -13.72 3.24 12.77
N GLY A 250 -14.99 2.92 12.50
CA GLY A 250 -15.99 3.82 11.93
C GLY A 250 -16.09 3.85 10.42
N TYR A 251 -15.35 2.99 9.69
CA TYR A 251 -15.38 2.93 8.24
C TYR A 251 -15.33 1.49 7.72
N LEU A 252 -16.17 1.13 6.75
CA LEU A 252 -16.09 -0.18 6.09
C LEU A 252 -15.38 -0.02 4.76
N ASP A 253 -14.20 -0.62 4.64
CA ASP A 253 -13.38 -0.44 3.43
C ASP A 253 -14.00 -1.12 2.20
N PRO A 254 -14.03 -0.42 1.05
CA PRO A 254 -14.50 -0.99 -0.21
C PRO A 254 -13.46 -1.93 -0.83
N TYR A 255 -13.94 -3.02 -1.43
CA TYR A 255 -13.09 -4.12 -1.89
C TYR A 255 -12.47 -3.93 -3.30
N PHE A 256 -12.59 -2.75 -3.90
CA PHE A 256 -12.29 -2.51 -5.31
C PHE A 256 -10.81 -2.62 -5.69
N GLN A 257 -9.91 -2.90 -4.74
CA GLN A 257 -8.47 -3.07 -4.97
C GLN A 257 -7.91 -4.36 -4.35
N GLU A 258 -8.77 -5.27 -3.90
CA GLU A 258 -8.39 -6.46 -3.14
C GLU A 258 -8.44 -7.73 -4.00
N VAL A 259 -7.46 -8.60 -3.81
CA VAL A 259 -7.45 -9.99 -4.32
C VAL A 259 -7.40 -10.93 -3.13
N TYR A 260 -8.55 -11.50 -2.77
CA TYR A 260 -8.71 -12.44 -1.68
C TYR A 260 -8.06 -13.78 -2.01
N LEU A 261 -7.34 -14.33 -1.03
CA LEU A 261 -6.44 -15.45 -1.26
C LEU A 261 -7.12 -16.82 -1.21
N GLU A 262 -8.21 -16.94 -0.45
CA GLU A 262 -8.84 -18.23 -0.14
C GLU A 262 -10.36 -18.17 -0.32
N ALA A 263 -10.89 -18.97 -1.25
CA ALA A 263 -12.31 -19.01 -1.60
C ALA A 263 -13.24 -19.38 -0.43
N GLU A 264 -12.71 -20.04 0.60
CA GLU A 264 -13.40 -20.38 1.83
C GLU A 264 -13.91 -19.13 2.57
N SER A 265 -13.29 -17.97 2.35
CA SER A 265 -13.67 -16.69 2.96
C SER A 265 -14.80 -15.94 2.23
N ILE A 266 -15.23 -16.41 1.04
CA ILE A 266 -16.33 -15.82 0.25
C ILE A 266 -17.61 -15.60 1.07
N PRO A 267 -18.07 -16.51 1.94
CA PRO A 267 -19.28 -16.29 2.74
C PRO A 267 -19.16 -15.10 3.70
N LEU A 268 -17.98 -14.90 4.30
CA LEU A 268 -17.72 -13.74 5.16
C LEU A 268 -17.69 -12.46 4.32
N PHE A 269 -16.86 -12.45 3.27
CA PHE A 269 -16.76 -11.35 2.34
C PHE A 269 -18.14 -10.90 1.82
N SER A 270 -18.94 -11.85 1.31
CA SER A 270 -20.27 -11.59 0.75
C SER A 270 -21.26 -11.04 1.78
N ARG A 271 -21.03 -11.29 3.08
CA ARG A 271 -21.85 -10.71 4.15
C ARG A 271 -21.46 -9.26 4.38
N LEU A 272 -20.16 -8.97 4.49
CA LEU A 272 -19.66 -7.63 4.78
C LEU A 272 -19.92 -6.65 3.64
N VAL A 273 -19.66 -7.05 2.39
CA VAL A 273 -19.84 -6.14 1.23
C VAL A 273 -21.30 -5.79 0.95
N LYS A 274 -22.28 -6.53 1.50
CA LYS A 274 -23.70 -6.17 1.41
C LYS A 274 -24.06 -4.96 2.28
N GLU A 275 -23.21 -4.63 3.25
CA GLU A 275 -23.37 -3.44 4.08
C GLU A 275 -22.82 -2.18 3.39
N LEU A 276 -22.07 -2.34 2.28
CA LEU A 276 -21.67 -1.22 1.44
C LEU A 276 -22.91 -0.64 0.71
N THR A 277 -22.99 0.68 0.64
CA THR A 277 -24.10 1.37 -0.02
C THR A 277 -24.05 1.19 -1.54
N GLY A 278 -25.19 1.40 -2.22
CA GLY A 278 -25.25 1.34 -3.68
C GLY A 278 -24.33 2.33 -4.40
N ASP A 279 -23.98 3.44 -3.74
CA ASP A 279 -23.09 4.49 -4.27
C ASP A 279 -21.65 4.37 -3.73
N ALA A 280 -21.25 3.20 -3.20
CA ALA A 280 -19.94 3.00 -2.59
C ALA A 280 -18.77 3.26 -3.58
N VAL A 281 -18.98 3.03 -4.89
CA VAL A 281 -17.99 3.37 -5.92
C VAL A 281 -17.78 4.87 -6.02
N ASP A 282 -18.84 5.67 -6.04
CA ASP A 282 -18.75 7.13 -6.17
C ASP A 282 -18.08 7.75 -4.95
N GLY A 283 -18.49 7.33 -3.75
CA GLY A 283 -17.84 7.78 -2.52
C GLY A 283 -16.37 7.40 -2.45
N TYR A 284 -16.00 6.22 -2.97
CA TYR A 284 -14.61 5.80 -3.07
C TYR A 284 -13.81 6.62 -4.08
N VAL A 285 -14.39 6.93 -5.24
CA VAL A 285 -13.77 7.79 -6.25
C VAL A 285 -13.52 9.19 -5.68
N ASP A 286 -14.49 9.79 -5.00
CA ASP A 286 -14.32 11.11 -4.35
C ASP A 286 -13.16 11.10 -3.33
N GLN A 287 -13.02 10.05 -2.52
CA GLN A 287 -11.88 9.91 -1.60
C GLN A 287 -10.53 9.81 -2.32
N LEU A 288 -10.47 9.07 -3.43
CA LEU A 288 -9.25 8.97 -4.23
C LEU A 288 -8.92 10.31 -4.89
N GLU A 289 -9.92 11.08 -5.32
CA GLU A 289 -9.75 12.43 -5.87
C GLU A 289 -9.17 13.40 -4.83
N ASP A 290 -9.60 13.33 -3.57
CA ASP A 290 -9.02 14.10 -2.47
C ASP A 290 -7.54 13.78 -2.27
N GLU A 291 -7.17 12.50 -2.34
CA GLU A 291 -5.76 12.08 -2.27
C GLU A 291 -4.96 12.52 -3.51
N VAL A 292 -5.55 12.50 -4.71
CA VAL A 292 -4.91 13.08 -5.92
C VAL A 292 -4.63 14.56 -5.69
N TRP A 293 -5.62 15.34 -5.23
CA TRP A 293 -5.44 16.76 -4.94
C TRP A 293 -4.30 17.00 -3.95
N LYS A 294 -4.31 16.25 -2.83
CA LYS A 294 -3.28 16.34 -1.80
C LYS A 294 -1.88 16.12 -2.39
N TYR A 295 -1.71 15.08 -3.21
CA TYR A 295 -0.42 14.72 -3.80
C TYR A 295 -0.02 15.53 -5.04
N THR A 296 -0.88 16.41 -5.56
CA THR A 296 -0.50 17.31 -6.65
C THR A 296 -0.46 18.78 -6.25
N VAL A 297 -1.12 19.16 -5.15
CA VAL A 297 -1.23 20.57 -4.71
C VAL A 297 -0.57 20.82 -3.36
N LYS A 298 -0.82 19.98 -2.35
CA LYS A 298 -0.43 20.25 -0.95
C LYS A 298 0.94 19.68 -0.60
N ASP A 299 1.17 18.42 -0.94
CA ASP A 299 2.40 17.67 -0.63
C ASP A 299 2.78 16.83 -1.87
N PRO A 300 3.48 17.43 -2.84
CA PRO A 300 3.70 16.84 -4.16
C PRO A 300 4.32 15.43 -4.12
N ASN A 301 3.58 14.47 -4.69
CA ASN A 301 4.01 13.09 -4.92
C ASN A 301 3.28 12.53 -6.15
N TYR A 302 3.80 12.84 -7.34
CA TYR A 302 3.11 12.59 -8.59
C TYR A 302 2.93 11.11 -8.92
N GLY A 303 3.82 10.21 -8.52
CA GLY A 303 3.54 8.78 -8.71
C GLY A 303 2.57 8.21 -7.68
N LYS A 304 2.42 8.78 -6.47
CA LYS A 304 1.25 8.47 -5.62
C LYS A 304 -0.03 8.93 -6.31
N ALA A 305 -0.07 10.15 -6.85
CA ALA A 305 -1.22 10.66 -7.60
C ALA A 305 -1.54 9.78 -8.81
N ALA A 306 -0.53 9.37 -9.59
CA ALA A 306 -0.67 8.45 -10.72
C ALA A 306 -1.38 7.15 -10.32
N ARG A 307 -1.00 6.54 -9.19
CA ARG A 307 -1.64 5.30 -8.71
C ARG A 307 -3.11 5.50 -8.37
N ARG A 308 -3.47 6.63 -7.76
CA ARG A 308 -4.88 6.95 -7.44
C ARG A 308 -5.66 7.22 -8.72
N MET A 309 -5.09 7.98 -9.65
CA MET A 309 -5.70 8.24 -10.96
C MET A 309 -5.90 6.96 -11.77
N TYR A 310 -4.94 6.03 -11.78
CA TYR A 310 -5.10 4.73 -12.42
C TYR A 310 -6.34 4.00 -11.86
N ASN A 311 -6.47 3.97 -10.53
CA ASN A 311 -7.63 3.39 -9.85
C ASN A 311 -8.96 4.10 -10.17
N ILE A 312 -8.97 5.43 -10.20
CA ILE A 312 -10.14 6.22 -10.58
C ILE A 312 -10.53 5.91 -12.03
N PHE A 313 -9.57 5.93 -12.95
CA PHE A 313 -9.83 5.82 -14.38
C PHE A 313 -10.36 4.44 -14.77
N ARG A 314 -9.83 3.37 -14.16
CA ARG A 314 -10.36 2.01 -14.36
C ARG A 314 -11.78 1.84 -13.80
N LEU A 315 -12.14 2.57 -12.74
CA LEU A 315 -13.49 2.53 -12.14
C LEU A 315 -14.51 3.44 -12.85
N THR A 316 -14.05 4.53 -13.46
CA THR A 316 -14.90 5.56 -14.10
C THR A 316 -14.99 5.43 -15.62
N GLY A 317 -14.39 4.41 -16.21
CA GLY A 317 -14.45 4.15 -17.65
C GLY A 317 -13.45 4.95 -18.49
N ARG A 318 -12.47 5.61 -17.87
CA ARG A 318 -11.39 6.35 -18.57
C ARG A 318 -10.23 5.43 -18.93
N TYR A 319 -10.53 4.35 -19.65
CA TYR A 319 -9.60 3.24 -19.87
C TYR A 319 -8.35 3.65 -20.66
N HIS A 320 -8.45 4.66 -21.52
CA HIS A 320 -7.32 5.15 -22.32
C HIS A 320 -6.26 5.82 -21.45
N GLU A 321 -6.68 6.72 -20.55
CA GLU A 321 -5.76 7.32 -19.57
C GLU A 321 -5.25 6.30 -18.55
N ALA A 322 -6.06 5.31 -18.18
CA ALA A 322 -5.62 4.21 -17.33
C ALA A 322 -4.50 3.38 -18.01
N ALA A 323 -4.67 3.02 -19.29
CA ALA A 323 -3.68 2.28 -20.05
C ALA A 323 -2.36 3.06 -20.16
N TYR A 324 -2.42 4.38 -20.42
CA TYR A 324 -1.22 5.21 -20.41
C TYR A 324 -0.51 5.22 -19.05
N LEU A 325 -1.27 5.44 -17.96
CA LEU A 325 -0.71 5.45 -16.60
C LEU A 325 -0.09 4.11 -16.20
N ARG A 326 -0.68 2.99 -16.65
CA ARG A 326 -0.14 1.66 -16.45
C ARG A 326 1.30 1.56 -16.95
N GLU A 327 1.56 1.95 -18.20
CA GLU A 327 2.90 1.83 -18.79
C GLU A 327 3.94 2.70 -18.06
N LEU A 328 3.52 3.82 -17.47
CA LEU A 328 4.44 4.65 -16.67
C LEU A 328 4.99 3.89 -15.47
N PHE A 329 4.29 2.88 -14.96
CA PHE A 329 4.75 2.09 -13.82
C PHE A 329 5.78 1.02 -14.17
N ASP A 330 5.84 0.58 -15.43
CA ASP A 330 6.79 -0.44 -15.90
C ASP A 330 8.12 0.16 -16.39
N ASP A 331 8.26 1.49 -16.35
CA ASP A 331 9.51 2.18 -16.67
C ASP A 331 10.60 1.96 -15.62
N GLN A 332 11.86 1.84 -16.04
CA GLN A 332 12.99 1.59 -15.14
C GLN A 332 13.14 2.66 -14.06
N VAL A 333 12.75 3.92 -14.31
CA VAL A 333 12.81 4.99 -13.32
C VAL A 333 11.95 4.68 -12.10
N THR A 334 10.85 3.92 -12.25
CA THR A 334 9.94 3.62 -11.13
C THR A 334 10.54 2.63 -10.13
N VAL A 335 11.60 1.91 -10.49
CA VAL A 335 12.39 1.09 -9.55
C VAL A 335 12.93 1.94 -8.40
N MET A 336 13.11 3.25 -8.58
CA MET A 336 13.52 4.15 -7.50
C MET A 336 12.50 4.22 -6.34
N TYR A 337 11.22 3.88 -6.57
CA TYR A 337 10.28 3.66 -5.46
C TYR A 337 10.72 2.53 -4.54
N GLN A 338 11.22 1.43 -5.11
CA GLN A 338 11.73 0.31 -4.33
C GLN A 338 13.02 0.69 -3.61
N VAL A 339 13.91 1.44 -4.26
CA VAL A 339 15.15 1.91 -3.62
C VAL A 339 14.83 2.70 -2.35
N ALA A 340 13.90 3.65 -2.42
CA ALA A 340 13.49 4.43 -1.26
C ALA A 340 12.81 3.58 -0.17
N ALA A 341 12.00 2.58 -0.54
CA ALA A 341 11.31 1.71 0.41
C ALA A 341 12.27 0.72 1.12
N LEU A 342 13.19 0.13 0.37
CA LEU A 342 14.09 -0.92 0.83
C LEU A 342 15.21 -0.42 1.71
N VAL A 343 15.65 0.83 1.55
CA VAL A 343 16.69 1.41 2.41
C VAL A 343 16.31 1.39 3.89
N ARG A 344 15.05 1.73 4.22
CA ARG A 344 14.53 1.61 5.59
C ARG A 344 14.50 0.15 6.06
N THR A 345 14.05 -0.76 5.19
CA THR A 345 14.01 -2.21 5.47
C THR A 345 15.39 -2.77 5.80
N LEU A 346 16.42 -2.32 5.08
CA LEU A 346 17.81 -2.75 5.30
C LEU A 346 18.34 -2.29 6.66
N ASP A 347 18.05 -1.05 7.07
CA ASP A 347 18.47 -0.54 8.38
C ASP A 347 17.71 -1.22 9.53
N GLU A 348 16.40 -1.40 9.39
CA GLU A 348 15.58 -2.19 10.32
C GLU A 348 16.09 -3.64 10.42
N ALA A 349 16.63 -4.19 9.35
CA ALA A 349 17.22 -5.53 9.36
C ALA A 349 18.60 -5.60 10.06
N THR A 350 19.21 -4.46 10.40
CA THR A 350 20.48 -4.40 11.15
C THR A 350 20.34 -4.17 12.65
N GLU A 351 19.10 -3.96 13.14
CA GLU A 351 18.84 -3.78 14.57
C GLU A 351 19.34 -4.94 15.44
N GLU A 352 19.64 -4.65 16.72
CA GLU A 352 20.19 -5.62 17.65
C GLU A 352 19.29 -6.87 17.80
N GLY A 353 19.89 -8.04 17.59
CA GLY A 353 19.19 -9.32 17.64
C GLY A 353 18.48 -9.72 16.34
N SER A 354 18.62 -8.95 15.25
CA SER A 354 18.23 -9.40 13.91
C SER A 354 18.89 -10.74 13.54
N GLN A 355 18.11 -11.63 12.91
CA GLN A 355 18.57 -12.93 12.42
C GLN A 355 18.82 -12.94 10.91
N PHE A 356 18.65 -11.80 10.24
CA PHE A 356 18.90 -11.68 8.82
C PHE A 356 20.40 -11.78 8.53
N ASP A 357 20.74 -12.43 7.41
CA ASP A 357 22.13 -12.63 6.99
C ASP A 357 22.76 -11.30 6.54
N PRO A 358 23.85 -10.83 7.16
CA PRO A 358 24.54 -9.63 6.72
C PRO A 358 24.97 -9.66 5.24
N GLU A 359 25.34 -10.83 4.71
CA GLU A 359 25.71 -10.96 3.29
C GLU A 359 24.50 -10.69 2.38
N MET A 360 23.29 -11.09 2.80
CA MET A 360 22.05 -10.79 2.08
C MET A 360 21.76 -9.28 2.06
N ILE A 361 21.96 -8.59 3.18
CA ILE A 361 21.73 -7.14 3.31
C ILE A 361 22.69 -6.35 2.40
N VAL A 362 23.98 -6.71 2.41
CA VAL A 362 24.98 -6.10 1.53
C VAL A 362 24.69 -6.42 0.06
N GLY A 363 24.41 -7.68 -0.26
CA GLY A 363 24.08 -8.11 -1.62
C GLY A 363 22.82 -7.42 -2.18
N GLN A 364 21.80 -7.19 -1.35
CA GLN A 364 20.64 -6.42 -1.75
C GLN A 364 20.98 -4.94 -1.99
N THR A 365 21.87 -4.35 -1.19
CA THR A 365 22.36 -2.98 -1.42
C THR A 365 23.10 -2.88 -2.77
N ASP A 366 23.92 -3.87 -3.12
CA ASP A 366 24.58 -3.93 -4.43
C ASP A 366 23.57 -4.01 -5.59
N GLN A 367 22.46 -4.75 -5.41
CA GLN A 367 21.37 -4.77 -6.40
C GLN A 367 20.72 -3.39 -6.56
N LEU A 368 20.49 -2.65 -5.46
CA LEU A 368 19.95 -1.29 -5.53
C LEU A 368 20.89 -0.34 -6.28
N ILE A 369 22.21 -0.47 -6.08
CA ILE A 369 23.22 0.30 -6.83
C ILE A 369 23.09 0.03 -8.32
N MET A 370 23.04 -1.25 -8.71
CA MET A 370 22.90 -1.63 -10.11
C MET A 370 21.57 -1.17 -10.72
N SER A 371 20.49 -1.15 -9.94
CA SER A 371 19.20 -0.60 -10.37
C SER A 371 19.27 0.91 -10.59
N ALA A 372 19.92 1.67 -9.70
CA ALA A 372 20.10 3.11 -9.85
C ALA A 372 20.94 3.45 -11.09
N ILE A 373 22.03 2.71 -11.36
CA ILE A 373 22.88 2.88 -12.55
C ILE A 373 22.12 2.63 -13.85
N LYS A 374 21.18 1.67 -13.85
CA LYS A 374 20.39 1.36 -15.06
C LYS A 374 19.28 2.38 -15.30
N ALA A 375 18.65 2.86 -14.22
CA ALA A 375 17.43 3.64 -14.28
C ALA A 375 17.67 5.15 -14.39
N LEU A 376 18.83 5.65 -13.95
CA LEU A 376 19.13 7.08 -13.86
C LEU A 376 20.35 7.43 -14.70
N GLU A 377 20.46 8.71 -15.04
CA GLU A 377 21.62 9.25 -15.75
C GLU A 377 22.11 10.54 -15.07
N GLY A 378 23.39 10.86 -15.26
CA GLY A 378 23.98 12.16 -14.90
C GLY A 378 24.08 12.40 -13.39
N GLU A 379 23.59 13.57 -12.94
CA GLU A 379 23.73 14.02 -11.55
C GLU A 379 22.86 13.20 -10.59
N ALA A 380 21.65 12.80 -11.02
CA ALA A 380 20.73 12.00 -10.22
C ALA A 380 21.33 10.61 -9.92
N GLU A 381 21.87 9.95 -10.95
CA GLU A 381 22.58 8.68 -10.83
C GLU A 381 23.77 8.81 -9.85
N SER A 382 24.65 9.79 -10.10
CA SER A 382 25.86 9.99 -9.28
C SER A 382 25.54 10.23 -7.80
N THR A 383 24.46 10.98 -7.52
CA THR A 383 24.02 11.28 -6.16
C THR A 383 23.52 10.02 -5.45
N ILE A 384 22.58 9.29 -6.05
CA ILE A 384 21.98 8.10 -5.43
C ILE A 384 23.01 6.99 -5.27
N VAL A 385 23.79 6.70 -6.32
CA VAL A 385 24.86 5.69 -6.26
C VAL A 385 25.90 6.05 -5.19
N GLY A 386 26.26 7.32 -5.06
CA GLY A 386 27.17 7.79 -4.03
C GLY A 386 26.67 7.53 -2.61
N HIS A 387 25.39 7.80 -2.33
CA HIS A 387 24.80 7.47 -1.03
C HIS A 387 24.67 5.95 -0.81
N LEU A 388 24.25 5.19 -1.81
CA LEU A 388 24.12 3.73 -1.71
C LEU A 388 25.47 3.04 -1.43
N LEU A 389 26.56 3.52 -2.03
CA LEU A 389 27.91 3.01 -1.76
C LEU A 389 28.32 3.24 -0.30
N ARG A 390 28.07 4.43 0.25
CA ARG A 390 28.37 4.72 1.66
C ARG A 390 27.49 3.92 2.63
N LEU A 391 26.21 3.76 2.29
CA LEU A 391 25.30 2.90 3.03
C LEU A 391 25.82 1.45 3.06
N ARG A 392 26.21 0.91 1.91
CA ARG A 392 26.79 -0.44 1.79
C ARG A 392 28.02 -0.61 2.69
N ASP A 393 28.95 0.33 2.64
CA ASP A 393 30.19 0.26 3.44
C ASP A 393 29.87 0.34 4.94
N SER A 394 28.92 1.18 5.35
CA SER A 394 28.46 1.27 6.74
C SER A 394 27.76 -0.01 7.22
N LEU A 395 26.96 -0.65 6.37
CA LEU A 395 26.31 -1.93 6.68
C LEU A 395 27.34 -3.07 6.82
N ALA A 396 28.41 -3.06 6.01
CA ALA A 396 29.48 -4.06 6.07
C ALA A 396 30.36 -3.91 7.33
N ASP A 397 30.74 -2.67 7.68
CA ASP A 397 31.67 -2.40 8.78
C ASP A 397 30.99 -2.22 10.15
N ARG A 398 29.66 -2.39 10.23
CA ARG A 398 28.83 -2.01 11.39
C ARG A 398 29.11 -0.57 11.84
N GLY A 399 29.13 0.34 10.86
CA GLY A 399 29.33 1.76 11.07
C GLY A 399 28.31 2.37 12.04
N ASP A 400 28.56 3.60 12.46
CA ASP A 400 27.67 4.31 13.37
C ASP A 400 26.28 4.56 12.75
N GLN A 401 25.23 4.42 13.56
CA GLN A 401 23.82 4.53 13.14
C GLN A 401 23.50 5.94 12.61
N GLU A 402 24.05 6.98 13.24
CA GLU A 402 23.87 8.37 12.82
C GLU A 402 24.42 8.62 11.40
N THR A 403 25.50 7.94 11.04
CA THR A 403 26.07 8.02 9.67
C THR A 403 25.17 7.35 8.64
N ARG A 404 24.51 6.22 9.00
CA ARG A 404 23.55 5.56 8.10
C ARG A 404 22.35 6.45 7.83
N GLU A 405 21.76 7.07 8.87
CA GLU A 405 20.56 7.90 8.72
C GLU A 405 20.71 9.03 7.70
N VAL A 406 21.87 9.68 7.67
CA VAL A 406 22.16 10.75 6.70
C VAL A 406 22.15 10.22 5.26
N ASP A 407 22.83 9.11 5.01
CA ASP A 407 22.87 8.53 3.66
C ASP A 407 21.52 7.94 3.25
N MET A 408 20.77 7.35 4.18
CA MET A 408 19.42 6.86 3.94
C MET A 408 18.45 7.97 3.52
N GLU A 409 18.46 9.10 4.23
CA GLU A 409 17.61 10.25 3.86
C GLU A 409 18.06 10.85 2.52
N GLY A 410 19.36 10.89 2.25
CA GLY A 410 19.90 11.31 0.95
C GLY A 410 19.40 10.45 -0.21
N ILE A 411 19.42 9.11 -0.05
CA ILE A 411 18.86 8.17 -1.05
C ILE A 411 17.37 8.42 -1.23
N ARG A 412 16.62 8.52 -0.12
CA ARG A 412 15.17 8.69 -0.13
C ARG A 412 14.77 9.98 -0.85
N ALA A 413 15.41 11.09 -0.51
CA ALA A 413 15.13 12.39 -1.10
C ALA A 413 15.44 12.42 -2.60
N ALA A 414 16.62 11.91 -3.01
CA ALA A 414 17.02 11.90 -4.41
C ALA A 414 16.16 10.94 -5.26
N ALA A 415 15.84 9.75 -4.74
CA ALA A 415 14.95 8.80 -5.41
C ALA A 415 13.54 9.39 -5.56
N MET A 416 13.02 10.01 -4.50
CA MET A 416 11.70 10.65 -4.52
C MET A 416 11.65 11.79 -5.54
N LEU A 417 12.69 12.62 -5.63
CA LEU A 417 12.78 13.70 -6.63
C LEU A 417 12.75 13.14 -8.05
N ALA A 418 13.62 12.18 -8.37
CA ALA A 418 13.72 11.59 -9.71
C ALA A 418 12.38 10.99 -10.18
N VAL A 419 11.71 10.25 -9.30
CA VAL A 419 10.41 9.65 -9.59
C VAL A 419 9.32 10.71 -9.74
N ASN A 420 9.32 11.71 -8.87
CA ASN A 420 8.31 12.77 -8.90
C ASN A 420 8.40 13.58 -10.20
N ASP A 421 9.61 13.92 -10.65
CA ASP A 421 9.84 14.64 -11.90
C ASP A 421 9.41 13.79 -13.10
N TYR A 422 9.77 12.50 -13.11
CA TYR A 422 9.37 11.54 -14.13
C TYR A 422 7.84 11.50 -14.31
N PHE A 423 7.09 11.27 -13.23
CA PHE A 423 5.63 11.16 -13.29
C PHE A 423 4.98 12.50 -13.64
N HIS A 424 5.46 13.60 -13.06
CA HIS A 424 4.93 14.93 -13.36
C HIS A 424 5.02 15.25 -14.87
N GLU A 425 6.19 15.06 -15.46
CA GLU A 425 6.43 15.36 -16.87
C GLU A 425 5.53 14.51 -17.78
N ARG A 426 5.48 13.20 -17.54
CA ARG A 426 4.73 12.25 -18.39
C ARG A 426 3.22 12.37 -18.23
N MET A 427 2.72 12.63 -17.03
CA MET A 427 1.29 12.83 -16.82
C MET A 427 0.80 14.15 -17.39
N THR A 428 1.59 15.22 -17.30
CA THR A 428 1.20 16.54 -17.84
C THR A 428 1.35 16.64 -19.36
N SER A 429 2.12 15.74 -19.99
CA SER A 429 2.22 15.67 -21.44
C SER A 429 0.96 15.06 -22.08
N MET A 430 0.22 14.19 -21.38
CA MET A 430 -1.03 13.62 -21.88
C MET A 430 -2.21 14.58 -21.64
N PRO A 431 -2.88 15.11 -22.68
CA PRO A 431 -3.89 16.16 -22.51
C PRO A 431 -5.07 15.77 -21.60
N GLY A 432 -5.54 14.52 -21.67
CA GLY A 432 -6.65 14.02 -20.85
C GLY A 432 -6.32 13.96 -19.36
N ILE A 433 -5.08 13.58 -19.02
CA ILE A 433 -4.60 13.54 -17.63
C ILE A 433 -4.32 14.95 -17.13
N LYS A 434 -3.63 15.78 -17.94
CA LYS A 434 -3.40 17.18 -17.59
C LYS A 434 -4.72 17.92 -17.30
N SER A 435 -5.71 17.79 -18.18
CA SER A 435 -7.02 18.41 -17.99
C SER A 435 -7.70 17.94 -16.71
N TYR A 436 -7.53 16.66 -16.35
CA TYR A 436 -8.09 16.11 -15.12
C TYR A 436 -7.40 16.69 -13.88
N LEU A 437 -6.07 16.76 -13.88
CA LEU A 437 -5.30 17.39 -12.79
C LEU A 437 -5.67 18.86 -12.61
N ASP A 438 -5.82 19.61 -13.72
CA ASP A 438 -6.25 21.00 -13.70
C ASP A 438 -7.65 21.14 -13.05
N GLN A 439 -8.58 20.24 -13.34
CA GLN A 439 -9.91 20.22 -12.73
C GLN A 439 -9.86 19.92 -11.22
N ILE A 440 -9.14 18.87 -10.82
CA ILE A 440 -8.96 18.49 -9.41
C ILE A 440 -8.37 19.64 -8.59
N ALA A 441 -7.36 20.32 -9.13
CA ALA A 441 -6.72 21.46 -8.48
C ALA A 441 -7.72 22.61 -8.19
N THR A 442 -8.69 22.82 -9.09
CA THR A 442 -9.72 23.87 -8.94
C THR A 442 -10.94 23.47 -8.12
N ARG A 443 -11.24 22.17 -7.97
CA ARG A 443 -12.42 21.68 -7.23
C ARG A 443 -12.33 21.91 -5.72
N GLN A 444 -11.10 22.03 -5.21
CA GLN A 444 -10.76 22.06 -3.78
C GLN A 444 -10.19 23.42 -3.31
N SER A 445 -10.13 24.41 -4.21
CA SER A 445 -9.82 25.81 -3.88
C SER A 445 -11.10 26.59 -3.56
#